data_AF-A0A3R9U0V9-F1
#
_entry.id   AF-A0A3R9U0V9-F1
#
_cell.length_a   1.000
_cell.length_b   1.000
_cell.length_c   1.000
_cell.angle_alpha   90.00
_cell.angle_beta   90.00
_cell.angle_gamma   90.00
#
_symmetry.space_group_name_H-M   'P 1'
#
loop_
_entity.id
_entity.type
_entity.pdbx_description
1 polymer ?
#
loop_
_entity_poly.entity_id
_entity_poly.type
_entity_poly.pdbx_seq_one_letter_code
_entity_poly.pdbx_strand_id
1 'polypeptide(L)'
;MPSAHAPVPHDGPPGHHGGSVIHLADRLLRRKRPTPAPGVQHTPAVSGGPALELALTVEAAFGLTDRSLTDRETAAVYDTTMETVLLLVDGARHQGVVDDEQWQTLTGMLTQMRNAPELL
;
A
#
# COMPACT_ATOMS: atom_id res chain seq x y z
N MET A 1 -20.68 -24.57 58.73
CA MET A 1 -19.50 -23.69 58.59
C MET A 1 -18.81 -24.05 57.27
N PRO A 2 -18.33 -23.04 56.51
CA PRO A 2 -18.42 -22.83 55.04
C PRO A 2 -17.19 -23.41 54.29
N SER A 3 -16.92 -23.36 52.98
CA SER A 3 -17.29 -22.53 51.80
C SER A 3 -17.07 -23.41 50.53
N ALA A 4 -17.99 -23.48 49.56
CA ALA A 4 -18.05 -22.70 48.32
C ALA A 4 -16.75 -22.61 47.46
N HIS A 5 -16.73 -23.33 46.33
CA HIS A 5 -16.18 -22.82 45.07
C HIS A 5 -16.87 -23.50 43.88
N ALA A 6 -17.45 -22.70 43.00
CA ALA A 6 -17.84 -23.05 41.64
C ALA A 6 -16.94 -22.24 40.66
N PRO A 7 -17.18 -22.27 39.33
CA PRO A 7 -16.89 -23.34 38.37
C PRO A 7 -15.90 -22.85 37.27
N VAL A 8 -15.36 -23.73 36.41
CA VAL A 8 -14.83 -23.29 35.08
C VAL A 8 -14.92 -24.38 34.01
N PRO A 9 -15.19 -24.02 32.73
CA PRO A 9 -15.71 -24.94 31.71
C PRO A 9 -14.78 -25.12 30.46
N HIS A 10 -15.24 -26.00 29.56
CA HIS A 10 -14.98 -26.06 28.11
C HIS A 10 -13.64 -26.64 27.60
N ASP A 11 -13.67 -27.95 27.31
CA ASP A 11 -12.83 -28.55 26.26
C ASP A 11 -13.64 -28.63 24.96
N GLY A 12 -13.46 -27.64 24.09
CA GLY A 12 -13.81 -27.73 22.67
C GLY A 12 -12.52 -27.82 21.84
N PRO A 13 -12.43 -28.70 20.84
CA PRO A 13 -11.22 -28.84 20.03
C PRO A 13 -11.00 -27.66 19.05
N PRO A 14 -9.75 -27.44 18.60
CA PRO A 14 -9.18 -26.13 18.33
C PRO A 14 -9.65 -25.46 17.02
N GLY A 15 -9.67 -24.14 17.07
CA GLY A 15 -9.93 -23.25 15.94
C GLY A 15 -8.98 -23.47 14.77
N HIS A 16 -9.54 -23.41 13.57
CA HIS A 16 -8.80 -23.28 12.33
C HIS A 16 -8.00 -21.97 12.36
N HIS A 17 -6.69 -22.05 12.54
CA HIS A 17 -5.78 -20.97 12.15
C HIS A 17 -5.67 -20.98 10.63
N GLY A 18 -6.68 -20.42 9.97
CA GLY A 18 -6.63 -20.07 8.56
C GLY A 18 -5.61 -18.96 8.38
N GLY A 19 -4.40 -19.31 7.96
CA GLY A 19 -3.43 -18.35 7.47
C GLY A 19 -4.07 -17.56 6.33
N SER A 20 -4.34 -16.28 6.58
CA SER A 20 -4.92 -15.37 5.60
C SER A 20 -3.88 -15.11 4.51
N VAL A 21 -3.93 -15.93 3.46
CA VAL A 21 -3.16 -15.69 2.23
C VAL A 21 -3.79 -14.49 1.54
N ILE A 22 -3.07 -13.36 1.49
CA ILE A 22 -3.52 -12.17 0.78
C ILE A 22 -3.36 -12.45 -0.72
N HIS A 23 -4.47 -12.67 -1.41
CA HIS A 23 -4.49 -12.98 -2.84
C HIS A 23 -4.28 -11.71 -3.67
N LEU A 24 -3.08 -11.55 -4.24
CA LEU A 24 -2.68 -10.42 -5.08
C LEU A 24 -3.54 -10.26 -6.35
N ALA A 25 -4.07 -11.37 -6.89
CA ALA A 25 -4.78 -11.41 -8.16
C ALA A 25 -6.12 -10.64 -8.15
N ASP A 26 -6.82 -10.58 -7.02
CA ASP A 26 -8.16 -9.96 -6.96
C ASP A 26 -8.13 -8.43 -6.99
N ARG A 27 -7.00 -7.80 -6.61
CA ARG A 27 -6.85 -6.33 -6.63
C ARG A 27 -6.76 -5.75 -8.04
N LEU A 28 -6.22 -6.52 -8.99
CA LEU A 28 -5.94 -6.04 -10.35
C LEU A 28 -7.21 -5.90 -11.20
N LEU A 29 -8.26 -6.67 -10.91
CA LEU A 29 -9.48 -6.72 -11.72
C LEU A 29 -10.46 -5.57 -11.46
N ARG A 30 -10.26 -4.77 -10.40
CA ARG A 30 -11.21 -3.72 -10.00
C ARG A 30 -10.97 -2.34 -10.64
N ARG A 31 -9.91 -2.17 -11.44
CA ARG A 31 -9.66 -0.94 -12.23
C ARG A 31 -10.45 -0.97 -13.56
N LYS A 32 -11.78 -0.97 -13.50
CA LYS A 32 -12.63 -0.62 -14.66
C LYS A 32 -13.02 0.86 -14.58
N ARG A 33 -12.43 1.63 -15.50
CA ARG A 33 -12.39 3.09 -15.65
C ARG A 33 -13.78 3.72 -15.91
N PRO A 34 -14.18 4.81 -15.23
CA PRO A 34 -15.23 5.70 -15.70
C PRO A 34 -14.67 6.68 -16.75
N THR A 35 -15.43 6.90 -17.82
CA THR A 35 -15.13 7.86 -18.90
C THR A 35 -15.27 9.31 -18.41
N PRO A 36 -14.27 10.20 -18.55
CA PRO A 36 -14.43 11.61 -18.20
C PRO A 36 -15.10 12.41 -19.33
N ALA A 37 -16.06 13.25 -18.97
CA ALA A 37 -16.68 14.24 -19.85
C ALA A 37 -15.74 15.42 -20.13
N PRO A 38 -15.84 16.10 -21.29
CA PRO A 38 -14.96 17.21 -21.64
C PRO A 38 -15.46 18.50 -21.00
N GLY A 39 -14.72 19.04 -20.03
CA GLY A 39 -15.07 20.27 -19.35
C GLY A 39 -13.86 21.00 -18.78
N VAL A 40 -13.54 22.13 -19.43
CA VAL A 40 -12.74 23.28 -18.97
C VAL A 40 -11.25 23.02 -18.69
N GLN A 41 -10.42 23.42 -19.66
CA GLN A 41 -8.98 23.57 -19.50
C GLN A 41 -8.69 24.78 -18.59
N HIS A 42 -8.56 24.54 -17.30
CA HIS A 42 -7.70 25.36 -16.46
C HIS A 42 -6.29 24.84 -16.65
N THR A 43 -5.44 25.54 -17.40
CA THR A 43 -3.98 25.33 -17.33
C THR A 43 -3.54 25.70 -15.91
N PRO A 44 -3.21 24.74 -15.03
CA PRO A 44 -2.65 25.07 -13.75
C PRO A 44 -1.22 25.54 -14.01
N ALA A 45 -0.85 26.68 -13.44
CA ALA A 45 0.56 26.98 -13.26
C ALA A 45 1.21 25.77 -12.58
N VAL A 46 2.28 25.24 -13.18
CA VAL A 46 3.10 24.15 -12.64
C VAL A 46 3.87 24.70 -11.44
N SER A 47 3.15 25.01 -10.36
CA SER A 47 3.73 25.15 -9.03
C SER A 47 3.72 23.74 -8.48
N GLY A 48 4.86 23.06 -8.57
CA GLY A 48 5.01 21.67 -8.19
C GLY A 48 4.48 21.44 -6.78
N GLY A 49 3.37 20.71 -6.67
CA GLY A 49 2.85 20.29 -5.38
C GLY A 49 3.82 19.30 -4.71
N PRO A 50 3.70 19.06 -3.40
CA PRO A 50 4.57 18.14 -2.67
C PRO A 50 4.67 16.74 -3.31
N ALA A 51 3.61 16.27 -3.98
CA ALA A 51 3.61 15.00 -4.70
C ALA A 51 4.51 15.01 -5.95
N LEU A 52 4.57 16.12 -6.69
CA LEU A 52 5.47 16.26 -7.84
C LEU A 52 6.93 16.38 -7.37
N GLU A 53 7.20 17.10 -6.28
CA GLU A 53 8.54 17.17 -5.69
C GLU A 53 9.04 15.80 -5.21
N LEU A 54 8.15 15.00 -4.60
CA LEU A 54 8.45 13.61 -4.26
C LEU A 54 8.76 12.81 -5.52
N ALA A 55 7.93 12.91 -6.56
CA ALA A 55 8.16 12.20 -7.81
C ALA A 55 9.50 12.53 -8.46
N LEU A 56 9.86 13.82 -8.51
CA LEU A 56 11.16 14.29 -9.00
C LEU A 56 12.32 13.79 -8.14
N THR A 57 12.15 13.71 -6.82
CA THR A 57 13.16 13.19 -5.90
C THR A 57 13.39 11.69 -6.13
N VAL A 58 12.33 10.92 -6.31
CA VAL A 58 12.43 9.49 -6.64
C VAL A 58 13.10 9.33 -8.02
N GLU A 59 12.69 10.11 -9.03
CA GLU A 59 13.31 10.11 -10.36
C GLU A 59 14.82 10.40 -10.28
N ALA A 60 15.22 11.40 -9.50
CA ALA A 60 16.62 11.73 -9.30
C ALA A 60 17.41 10.55 -8.70
N ALA A 61 16.80 9.75 -7.81
CA ALA A 61 17.43 8.55 -7.27
C ALA A 61 17.65 7.46 -8.33
N PHE A 62 16.72 7.30 -9.28
CA PHE A 62 16.89 6.38 -10.42
C PHE A 62 17.98 6.86 -11.38
N GLY A 63 18.10 8.18 -11.56
CA GLY A 63 19.16 8.80 -12.36
C GLY A 63 20.58 8.48 -11.89
N LEU A 64 20.78 8.14 -10.61
CA LEU A 64 22.08 7.69 -10.08
C LEU A 64 22.52 6.32 -10.61
N THR A 65 21.60 5.57 -11.22
CA THR A 65 21.83 4.20 -11.74
C THR A 65 21.65 4.12 -13.26
N ASP A 66 21.68 5.27 -13.95
CA ASP A 66 21.38 5.39 -15.39
C ASP A 66 20.00 4.79 -15.77
N ARG A 67 19.04 4.85 -14.84
CA ARG A 67 17.64 4.45 -15.04
C ARG A 67 16.73 5.66 -14.88
N SER A 68 15.50 5.54 -15.35
CA SER A 68 14.48 6.59 -15.26
C SER A 68 13.12 5.96 -15.05
N LEU A 69 12.29 6.53 -14.18
CA LEU A 69 10.89 6.15 -14.02
C LEU A 69 10.03 6.57 -15.21
N THR A 70 10.52 7.41 -16.11
CA THR A 70 9.85 7.70 -17.39
C THR A 70 9.98 6.54 -18.37
N ASP A 71 10.96 5.64 -18.18
CA ASP A 71 11.08 4.39 -18.93
C ASP A 71 10.04 3.37 -18.45
N ARG A 72 9.32 2.78 -19.40
CA ARG A 72 8.19 1.89 -19.11
C ARG A 72 8.60 0.62 -18.38
N GLU A 73 9.76 0.05 -18.72
CA GLU A 73 10.26 -1.16 -18.06
C GLU A 73 10.60 -0.86 -16.60
N THR A 74 11.36 0.22 -16.38
CA THR A 74 11.76 0.68 -15.05
C THR A 74 10.55 1.03 -14.18
N ALA A 75 9.56 1.75 -14.73
CA ALA A 75 8.32 2.08 -14.03
C ALA A 75 7.53 0.83 -13.61
N ALA A 76 7.48 -0.21 -14.46
CA ALA A 76 6.77 -1.45 -14.15
C ALA A 76 7.47 -2.25 -13.04
N VAL A 77 8.80 -2.30 -13.05
CA VAL A 77 9.58 -2.92 -11.97
C VAL A 77 9.36 -2.15 -10.66
N TYR A 78 9.43 -0.82 -10.70
CA TYR A 78 9.16 0.03 -9.55
C TYR A 78 7.76 -0.20 -8.96
N ASP A 79 6.71 -0.23 -9.79
CA ASP A 79 5.34 -0.50 -9.35
C ASP A 79 5.21 -1.85 -8.64
N THR A 80 5.83 -2.89 -9.22
CA THR A 80 5.85 -4.25 -8.65
C THR A 80 6.58 -4.29 -7.31
N THR A 81 7.72 -3.60 -7.20
CA THR A 81 8.47 -3.49 -5.95
C THR A 81 7.65 -2.77 -4.88
N MET A 82 6.99 -1.67 -5.23
CA MET A 82 6.15 -0.92 -4.29
C MET A 82 4.95 -1.72 -3.82
N GLU A 83 4.32 -2.52 -4.69
CA GLU A 83 3.26 -3.44 -4.30
C GLU A 83 3.76 -4.51 -3.33
N THR A 84 4.98 -5.02 -3.53
CA THR A 84 5.61 -5.99 -2.62
C THR A 84 5.88 -5.36 -1.25
N VAL A 85 6.35 -4.11 -1.19
CA VAL A 85 6.58 -3.39 0.08
C VAL A 85 5.26 -3.14 0.82
N LEU A 86 4.20 -2.75 0.10
CA LEU A 86 2.87 -2.59 0.69
C LEU A 86 2.34 -3.90 1.30
N LEU A 87 2.57 -5.03 0.63
CA LEU A 87 2.22 -6.36 1.15
C LEU A 87 3.01 -6.69 2.42
N LEU A 88 4.30 -6.36 2.47
CA LEU A 88 5.14 -6.57 3.65
C LEU A 88 4.61 -5.80 4.87
N VAL A 89 4.23 -4.53 4.68
CA VAL A 89 3.66 -3.69 5.75
C VAL A 89 2.31 -4.25 6.24
N ASP A 90 1.49 -4.76 5.32
CA ASP A 90 0.23 -5.42 5.67
C ASP A 90 0.46 -6.69 6.49
N GLY A 91 1.44 -7.51 6.10
CA GLY A 91 1.87 -8.68 6.87
C GLY A 91 2.40 -8.32 8.26
N ALA A 92 3.15 -7.22 8.38
CA ALA A 92 3.67 -6.74 9.66
C ALA A 92 2.56 -6.30 10.62
N ARG A 93 1.48 -5.68 10.10
CA ARG A 93 0.28 -5.37 10.89
C ARG A 93 -0.40 -6.64 11.39
N HIS A 94 -0.59 -7.64 10.52
CA HIS A 94 -1.21 -8.91 10.91
C HIS A 94 -0.41 -9.68 11.97
N GLN A 95 0.90 -9.47 12.03
CA GLN A 95 1.78 -10.05 13.05
C GLN A 95 1.88 -9.19 14.33
N GLY A 96 1.19 -8.05 14.40
CA GLY A 96 1.22 -7.12 15.53
C GLY A 96 2.55 -6.37 15.69
N VAL A 97 3.40 -6.36 14.66
CA VAL A 97 4.67 -5.61 14.64
C VAL A 97 4.41 -4.11 14.42
N VAL A 98 3.36 -3.80 13.65
CA VAL A 98 2.93 -2.45 13.32
C VAL A 98 1.48 -2.28 13.80
N ASP A 99 1.20 -1.22 14.55
CA ASP A 99 -0.16 -0.93 14.99
C ASP A 99 -1.01 -0.31 13.86
N ASP A 100 -2.31 -0.12 14.12
CA ASP A 100 -3.25 0.37 13.10
C ASP A 100 -2.95 1.81 12.64
N GLU A 101 -2.46 2.69 13.53
CA GLU A 101 -2.16 4.08 13.21
C GLU A 101 -0.87 4.18 12.38
N GLN A 102 0.16 3.44 12.79
CA GLN A 102 1.41 3.29 12.05
C GLN A 102 1.16 2.68 10.67
N TRP A 103 0.32 1.64 10.59
CA TRP A 103 -0.03 1.01 9.32
C TRP A 103 -0.76 1.98 8.38
N GLN A 104 -1.73 2.76 8.87
CA GLN A 104 -2.41 3.78 8.06
C GLN A 104 -1.43 4.81 7.53
N THR A 105 -0.55 5.31 8.40
CA THR A 105 0.46 6.31 8.05
C THR A 105 1.44 5.78 7.02
N LEU A 106 2.02 4.59 7.24
CA LEU A 106 2.97 3.95 6.33
C LEU A 106 2.32 3.64 4.98
N THR A 107 1.12 3.06 4.98
CA THR A 107 0.40 2.72 3.74
C THR A 107 0.08 3.97 2.93
N GLY A 108 -0.30 5.07 3.59
CA GLY A 108 -0.54 6.35 2.94
C GLY A 108 0.71 6.90 2.24
N MET A 109 1.83 6.96 2.94
CA MET A 109 3.11 7.43 2.38
C MET A 109 3.59 6.55 1.23
N LEU A 110 3.56 5.23 1.40
CA LEU A 110 3.99 4.27 0.37
C LEU A 110 3.07 4.30 -0.86
N THR A 111 1.77 4.51 -0.68
CA THR A 111 0.84 4.65 -1.81
C THR A 111 1.10 5.95 -2.59
N GLN A 112 1.37 7.06 -1.90
CA GLN A 112 1.76 8.31 -2.57
C GLN A 112 3.07 8.14 -3.35
N MET A 113 4.06 7.49 -2.74
CA MET A 113 5.34 7.22 -3.38
C MET A 113 5.18 6.31 -4.60
N ARG A 114 4.37 5.24 -4.50
CA ARG A 114 4.05 4.34 -5.63
C ARG A 114 3.49 5.09 -6.84
N ASN A 115 2.69 6.13 -6.62
CA ASN A 115 2.07 6.90 -7.70
C ASN A 115 3.02 7.96 -8.32
N ALA A 116 4.26 8.09 -7.83
CA ALA A 116 5.23 9.05 -8.35
C ALA A 116 5.42 9.00 -9.88
N PRO A 117 5.56 7.83 -10.54
CA PRO A 117 5.74 7.78 -11.99
C PRO A 117 4.55 8.33 -12.80
N GLU A 118 3.34 8.34 -12.23
CA GLU A 118 2.16 8.90 -12.91
C GLU A 118 2.18 10.44 -12.96
N LEU A 119 3.09 11.08 -12.22
CA LEU A 119 3.25 12.53 -12.12
C LEU A 119 4.41 13.07 -12.98
N LEU A 120 5.21 12.20 -13.59
CA LEU A 120 6.38 12.52 -14.43
C LEU A 120 6.00 12.46 -15.92
#